data_AF-A0AAN8W7T0-F1
#
_entry.id   AF-A0AAN8W7T0-F1
#
_cell.length_a   1.000
_cell.length_b   1.000
_cell.length_c   1.000
_cell.angle_alpha   90.00
_cell.angle_beta   90.00
_cell.angle_gamma   90.00
#
_symmetry.space_group_name_H-M   'P 1'
#
loop_
_entity.id
_entity.type
_entity.pdbx_description
1 polymer ?
#
loop_
_entity_poly.entity_id
_entity_poly.type
_entity_poly.pdbx_seq_one_letter_code
_entity_poly.pdbx_strand_id
1 'polypeptide(L)'
;MDEIPVRWKGVCESGSDFNPNWCNKKLIGARSFSRGYKLASVYSRDSTWEAARALVAAYKLCWENGCFGSDILDGMDRAISDGVDVLSLSLGGGSGPYYRDTIAIGAFTAMEMGILASCSAGNCGPTNASLANVAPWLMTVGAGTLDRDFPAYALFGNGTQFTGVSLYSGTGRGDKPVGLVYVKGSHTSCNLCLPGSLDPSWVRGKIVLCDRGVNARVEKGRVARDAGGVGMILANTEGARGG
;
A
#
# COMPACT_ATOMS: atom_id res chain seq x y z
N MET A 1 -3.03 -31.51 0.71
CA MET A 1 -2.61 -30.31 1.46
C MET A 1 -2.07 -30.82 2.77
N ASP A 2 -0.80 -30.55 3.03
CA ASP A 2 0.00 -31.34 3.95
C ASP A 2 -0.30 -30.96 5.41
N GLU A 3 0.17 -31.74 6.38
CA GLU A 3 -0.15 -31.49 7.79
C GLU A 3 0.69 -30.36 8.38
N ILE A 4 0.19 -29.73 9.44
CA ILE A 4 0.92 -28.65 10.13
C ILE A 4 2.17 -29.28 10.78
N PRO A 5 3.40 -28.80 10.48
CA PRO A 5 4.62 -29.41 11.00
C PRO A 5 4.65 -29.41 12.53
N VAL A 6 5.06 -30.53 13.14
CA VAL A 6 5.13 -30.70 14.61
C VAL A 6 6.07 -29.68 15.29
N ARG A 7 6.99 -29.06 14.54
CA ARG A 7 7.85 -27.95 15.02
C ARG A 7 7.13 -26.61 15.20
N TRP A 8 5.93 -26.45 14.66
CA TRP A 8 5.17 -25.20 14.67
C TRP A 8 4.61 -24.89 16.05
N LYS A 9 4.84 -23.67 16.55
CA LYS A 9 4.40 -23.23 17.89
C LYS A 9 3.44 -22.03 17.84
N GLY A 10 3.13 -21.53 16.64
CA GLY A 10 2.16 -20.45 16.45
C GLY A 10 0.72 -20.90 16.67
N VAL A 11 -0.13 -19.93 16.96
CA VAL A 11 -1.57 -20.13 17.22
C VAL A 11 -2.40 -19.15 16.39
N CYS A 12 -3.72 -19.31 16.43
CA CYS A 12 -4.66 -18.36 15.84
C CYS A 12 -5.41 -17.62 16.94
N GLU A 13 -4.96 -16.39 17.20
CA GLU A 13 -5.55 -15.48 18.18
C GLU A 13 -6.89 -14.94 17.68
N SER A 14 -7.84 -14.72 18.59
CA SER A 14 -9.09 -14.03 18.23
C SER A 14 -8.86 -12.53 18.18
N GLY A 15 -9.11 -11.91 17.03
CA GLY A 15 -9.07 -10.46 16.85
C GLY A 15 -10.47 -9.86 16.73
N SER A 16 -10.57 -8.53 16.83
CA SER A 16 -11.81 -7.79 16.51
C SER A 16 -12.22 -7.96 15.04
N ASP A 17 -11.27 -8.29 14.18
CA ASP A 17 -11.39 -8.49 12.74
C ASP A 17 -10.82 -9.84 12.27
N PHE A 18 -10.68 -10.81 13.18
CA PHE A 18 -10.20 -12.16 12.85
C PHE A 18 -10.82 -13.24 13.74
N ASN A 19 -11.55 -14.18 13.11
CA ASN A 19 -12.04 -15.39 13.78
C ASN A 19 -10.97 -16.49 13.70
N PRO A 20 -10.56 -17.12 14.82
CA PRO A 20 -9.59 -18.22 14.83
C PRO A 20 -9.91 -19.36 13.84
N ASN A 21 -11.20 -19.62 13.60
CA ASN A 21 -11.68 -20.67 12.70
C ASN A 21 -11.42 -20.36 11.20
N TRP A 22 -10.88 -19.18 10.86
CA TRP A 22 -10.38 -18.89 9.51
C TRP A 22 -8.99 -19.47 9.24
N CYS A 23 -8.27 -19.90 10.28
CA CYS A 23 -7.06 -20.71 10.13
C CYS A 23 -7.37 -22.12 9.61
N ASN A 24 -6.42 -22.70 8.88
CA ASN A 24 -6.59 -23.94 8.13
C ASN A 24 -5.20 -24.51 7.73
N LYS A 25 -5.16 -25.58 6.91
CA LYS A 25 -3.91 -26.20 6.43
C LYS A 25 -3.09 -25.33 5.43
N LYS A 26 -3.42 -24.04 5.25
CA LYS A 26 -2.62 -23.03 4.51
C LYS A 26 -2.30 -21.81 5.39
N LEU A 27 -3.27 -21.28 6.14
CA LEU A 27 -3.06 -20.25 7.16
C LEU A 27 -2.97 -20.91 8.55
N ILE A 28 -1.73 -21.20 9.00
CA ILE A 28 -1.47 -22.03 10.19
C ILE A 28 -1.28 -21.23 11.49
N GLY A 29 -1.24 -19.90 11.40
CA GLY A 29 -1.14 -18.99 12.53
C GLY A 29 -1.61 -17.58 12.17
N ALA A 30 -2.18 -16.89 13.15
CA ALA A 30 -2.61 -15.50 13.03
C ALA A 30 -2.50 -14.81 14.39
N ARG A 31 -1.78 -13.70 14.45
CA ARG A 31 -1.55 -12.92 15.68
C ARG A 31 -1.67 -11.42 15.45
N SER A 32 -1.95 -10.65 16.51
CA SER A 32 -2.05 -9.18 16.39
C SER A 32 -1.34 -8.39 17.49
N PHE A 33 -0.33 -7.61 17.06
CA PHE A 33 0.55 -6.83 17.92
C PHE A 33 0.01 -5.42 17.97
N SER A 34 -0.55 -5.11 19.14
CA SER A 34 -1.49 -4.01 19.32
C SER A 34 -1.14 -3.10 20.50
N ARG A 35 0.07 -3.21 21.05
CA ARG A 35 0.48 -2.50 22.27
C ARG A 35 0.79 -1.03 22.01
N GLY A 36 1.40 -0.69 20.87
CA GLY A 36 1.50 0.70 20.40
C GLY A 36 0.17 1.19 19.80
N TYR A 37 -0.46 0.34 19.00
CA TYR A 37 -1.72 0.61 18.29
C TYR A 37 -2.93 1.01 19.15
N LYS A 38 -3.03 0.56 20.42
CA LYS A 38 -4.23 0.69 21.30
C LYS A 38 -4.67 2.13 21.65
N LEU A 39 -4.26 3.11 20.84
CA LEU A 39 -4.57 4.53 20.91
C LEU A 39 -5.37 5.06 19.68
N ALA A 40 -5.43 4.39 18.49
CA ALA A 40 -6.37 4.68 17.36
C ALA A 40 -6.30 3.67 16.16
N SER A 41 -7.34 3.53 15.31
CA SER A 41 -7.81 2.21 14.78
C SER A 41 -8.11 1.93 13.26
N VAL A 42 -7.84 0.70 12.73
CA VAL A 42 -8.51 -0.09 11.58
C VAL A 42 -7.92 -0.30 10.13
N TYR A 43 -7.15 -1.40 9.93
CA TYR A 43 -7.20 -2.52 8.92
C TYR A 43 -7.60 -2.49 7.39
N SER A 44 -6.96 -3.36 6.56
CA SER A 44 -7.54 -4.17 5.42
C SER A 44 -6.56 -5.24 4.82
N ARG A 45 -6.94 -6.00 3.76
CA ARG A 45 -6.19 -7.11 3.05
C ARG A 45 -6.57 -7.27 1.54
N ASP A 46 -6.29 -8.32 0.71
CA ASP A 46 -5.52 -9.62 0.71
C ASP A 46 -5.19 -10.05 -0.77
N SER A 47 -4.39 -11.10 -1.06
CA SER A 47 -4.08 -11.56 -2.47
C SER A 47 -3.52 -13.01 -2.63
N THR A 48 -3.14 -13.44 -3.86
CA THR A 48 -2.59 -14.79 -4.22
C THR A 48 -1.07 -14.83 -4.43
N TRP A 49 -0.42 -15.98 -4.17
CA TRP A 49 1.03 -16.07 -3.90
C TRP A 49 1.81 -17.07 -4.77
N GLU A 50 3.06 -16.73 -5.08
CA GLU A 50 4.02 -17.54 -5.86
C GLU A 50 4.36 -18.88 -5.17
N ALA A 51 4.61 -18.86 -3.86
CA ALA A 51 4.89 -20.06 -3.06
C ALA A 51 3.59 -20.81 -2.70
N ALA A 52 2.91 -21.37 -3.70
CA ALA A 52 1.57 -21.94 -3.56
C ALA A 52 1.44 -22.99 -2.43
N ARG A 53 2.45 -23.84 -2.22
CA ARG A 53 2.47 -24.87 -1.15
C ARG A 53 3.04 -24.42 0.19
N ALA A 54 3.66 -23.23 0.30
CA ALA A 54 4.20 -22.76 1.58
C ALA A 54 3.08 -22.51 2.59
N LEU A 55 3.33 -22.79 3.87
CA LEU A 55 2.40 -22.46 4.95
C LEU A 55 2.56 -20.99 5.34
N VAL A 56 1.46 -20.32 5.65
CA VAL A 56 1.42 -18.88 5.94
C VAL A 56 1.08 -18.67 7.42
N ALA A 57 1.81 -17.77 8.06
CA ALA A 57 1.48 -17.25 9.39
C ALA A 57 1.41 -15.72 9.30
N ALA A 58 0.31 -15.14 9.78
CA ALA A 58 0.04 -13.71 9.65
C ALA A 58 0.30 -12.97 10.99
N TYR A 59 1.30 -12.10 11.02
CA TYR A 59 1.61 -11.25 12.15
C TYR A 59 1.17 -9.81 11.83
N LYS A 60 0.12 -9.32 12.49
CA LYS A 60 -0.46 -8.01 12.23
C LYS A 60 0.25 -6.94 13.07
N LEU A 61 1.11 -6.17 12.42
CA LEU A 61 2.00 -5.15 13.02
C LEU A 61 1.54 -3.70 12.71
N CYS A 62 0.64 -3.55 11.74
CA CYS A 62 0.30 -2.30 11.07
C CYS A 62 -1.20 -2.06 11.02
N TRP A 63 -1.57 -0.78 11.10
CA TRP A 63 -2.91 -0.29 11.33
C TRP A 63 -3.08 1.13 10.71
N GLU A 64 -4.22 1.82 10.87
CA GLU A 64 -4.44 3.14 10.21
C GLU A 64 -3.34 4.16 10.48
N ASN A 65 -2.87 4.24 11.73
CA ASN A 65 -1.81 5.16 12.16
C ASN A 65 -0.39 4.67 11.81
N GLY A 66 -0.26 3.71 10.90
CA GLY A 66 0.98 3.07 10.51
C GLY A 66 1.37 1.88 11.40
N CYS A 67 2.67 1.70 11.59
CA CYS A 67 3.26 0.55 12.27
C CYS A 67 4.23 1.05 13.35
N PHE A 68 3.99 0.72 14.62
CA PHE A 68 4.88 1.12 15.71
C PHE A 68 6.08 0.17 15.79
N GLY A 69 7.30 0.70 15.98
CA GLY A 69 8.51 -0.11 16.10
C GLY A 69 8.46 -1.14 17.24
N SER A 70 7.69 -0.87 18.30
CA SER A 70 7.39 -1.82 19.37
C SER A 70 6.52 -2.99 18.90
N ASP A 71 5.41 -2.71 18.18
CA ASP A 71 4.52 -3.74 17.63
C ASP A 71 5.25 -4.56 16.54
N ILE A 72 6.15 -3.93 15.77
CA ILE A 72 7.03 -4.62 14.80
C ILE A 72 7.97 -5.60 15.51
N LEU A 73 8.69 -5.15 16.55
CA LEU A 73 9.68 -5.98 17.24
C LEU A 73 9.04 -7.14 18.01
N ASP A 74 7.93 -6.91 18.71
CA ASP A 74 7.12 -7.93 19.41
C ASP A 74 6.62 -9.01 18.41
N GLY A 75 6.22 -8.58 17.21
CA GLY A 75 5.81 -9.49 16.14
C GLY A 75 6.94 -10.27 15.48
N MET A 76 8.12 -9.68 15.30
CA MET A 76 9.30 -10.38 14.77
C MET A 76 9.84 -11.41 15.76
N ASP A 77 10.00 -11.06 17.04
CA ASP A 77 10.38 -11.99 18.11
C ASP A 77 9.38 -13.15 18.21
N ARG A 78 8.07 -12.86 18.19
CA ARG A 78 7.04 -13.91 18.23
C ARG A 78 7.06 -14.80 16.99
N ALA A 79 7.38 -14.28 15.81
CA ALA A 79 7.50 -15.08 14.59
C ALA A 79 8.71 -16.03 14.63
N ILE A 80 9.87 -15.55 15.11
CA ILE A 80 11.06 -16.36 15.38
C ILE A 80 10.72 -17.47 16.39
N SER A 81 10.06 -17.10 17.50
CA SER A 81 9.63 -18.01 18.56
C SER A 81 8.63 -19.08 18.10
N ASP A 82 7.70 -18.72 17.20
CA ASP A 82 6.70 -19.61 16.61
C ASP A 82 7.30 -20.61 15.61
N GLY A 83 8.51 -20.33 15.08
CA GLY A 83 9.30 -21.25 14.25
C GLY A 83 9.12 -21.10 12.75
N VAL A 84 8.95 -19.86 12.25
CA VAL A 84 8.90 -19.55 10.81
C VAL A 84 10.23 -19.80 10.10
N ASP A 85 10.20 -20.08 8.80
CA ASP A 85 11.41 -20.29 7.98
C ASP A 85 11.92 -19.01 7.30
N VAL A 86 11.01 -18.09 6.97
CA VAL A 86 11.30 -16.83 6.26
C VAL A 86 10.36 -15.74 6.78
N LEU A 87 10.87 -14.53 6.98
CA LEU A 87 10.09 -13.32 7.24
C LEU A 87 9.92 -12.51 5.95
N SER A 88 8.71 -11.99 5.71
CA SER A 88 8.42 -11.05 4.62
C SER A 88 7.82 -9.78 5.20
N LEU A 89 8.49 -8.65 5.00
CA LEU A 89 8.20 -7.38 5.64
C LEU A 89 8.13 -6.27 4.58
N SER A 90 6.94 -5.97 4.08
CA SER A 90 6.68 -4.79 3.22
C SER A 90 6.67 -3.47 4.02
N LEU A 91 7.58 -3.34 4.99
CA LEU A 91 7.70 -2.27 5.97
C LEU A 91 9.09 -1.63 5.84
N GLY A 92 9.23 -0.38 6.27
CA GLY A 92 10.52 0.32 6.30
C GLY A 92 10.41 1.70 6.94
N GLY A 93 11.44 2.10 7.67
CA GLY A 93 11.61 3.47 8.18
C GLY A 93 12.46 4.33 7.23
N GLY A 94 12.78 5.55 7.66
CA GLY A 94 13.89 6.29 7.06
C GLY A 94 15.23 5.63 7.42
N SER A 95 16.22 5.71 6.53
CA SER A 95 17.55 5.13 6.77
C SER A 95 18.24 5.78 7.97
N GLY A 96 18.87 4.98 8.82
CA GLY A 96 19.53 5.42 10.05
C GLY A 96 20.43 4.33 10.66
N PRO A 97 21.10 4.61 11.78
CA PRO A 97 22.00 3.66 12.42
C PRO A 97 21.25 2.40 12.90
N TYR A 98 21.79 1.21 12.61
CA TYR A 98 21.10 -0.08 12.82
C TYR A 98 20.57 -0.27 14.25
N TYR A 99 21.26 0.23 15.28
CA TYR A 99 20.84 0.17 16.68
C TYR A 99 19.63 1.06 17.04
N ARG A 100 19.05 1.78 16.06
CA ARG A 100 17.76 2.50 16.18
C ARG A 100 16.70 1.99 15.20
N ASP A 101 17.07 1.09 14.28
CA ASP A 101 16.15 0.49 13.32
C ASP A 101 15.61 -0.82 13.90
N THR A 102 14.34 -0.82 14.29
CA THR A 102 13.66 -2.00 14.86
C THR A 102 13.55 -3.18 13.90
N ILE A 103 13.55 -2.94 12.59
CA ILE A 103 13.56 -4.01 11.58
C ILE A 103 14.97 -4.60 11.49
N ALA A 104 16.00 -3.75 11.47
CA ALA A 104 17.40 -4.21 11.51
C ALA A 104 17.70 -5.03 12.78
N ILE A 105 17.25 -4.58 13.95
CA ILE A 105 17.41 -5.30 15.23
C ILE A 105 16.69 -6.66 15.18
N GLY A 106 15.39 -6.68 14.87
CA GLY A 106 14.62 -7.93 14.84
C GLY A 106 15.14 -8.93 13.79
N ALA A 107 15.61 -8.43 12.65
CA ALA A 107 16.19 -9.27 11.60
C ALA A 107 17.60 -9.79 11.91
N PHE A 108 18.35 -9.13 12.80
CA PHE A 108 19.63 -9.64 13.26
C PHE A 108 19.41 -10.94 14.06
N THR A 109 18.50 -10.92 15.03
CA THR A 109 18.09 -12.11 15.80
C THR A 109 17.41 -13.17 14.92
N ALA A 110 16.67 -12.78 13.88
CA ALA A 110 16.16 -13.73 12.88
C ALA A 110 17.31 -14.46 12.15
N MET A 111 18.32 -13.71 11.69
CA MET A 111 19.48 -14.25 10.99
C MET A 111 20.34 -15.16 11.88
N GLU A 112 20.54 -14.83 13.15
CA GLU A 112 21.19 -15.70 14.14
C GLU A 112 20.45 -17.04 14.32
N MET A 113 19.12 -17.06 14.13
CA MET A 113 18.29 -18.27 14.16
C MET A 113 18.15 -18.96 12.79
N GLY A 114 18.86 -18.49 11.76
CA GLY A 114 18.84 -19.02 10.40
C GLY A 114 17.63 -18.60 9.55
N ILE A 115 16.84 -17.61 10.00
CA ILE A 115 15.62 -17.14 9.36
C ILE A 115 15.92 -15.93 8.49
N LEU A 116 15.69 -16.06 7.17
CA LEU A 116 15.91 -14.96 6.22
C LEU A 116 14.79 -13.90 6.34
N ALA A 117 15.15 -12.62 6.38
CA ALA A 117 14.22 -11.50 6.33
C ALA A 117 14.26 -10.77 4.97
N SER A 118 13.16 -10.86 4.21
CA SER A 118 12.95 -10.14 2.96
C SER A 118 12.17 -8.85 3.22
N CYS A 119 12.75 -7.69 2.87
CA CYS A 119 12.23 -6.37 3.20
C CYS A 119 12.16 -5.46 1.97
N SER A 120 11.14 -4.61 1.86
CA SER A 120 11.02 -3.66 0.75
C SER A 120 12.03 -2.50 0.84
N ALA A 121 12.64 -2.10 -0.28
CA ALA A 121 13.58 -0.97 -0.35
C ALA A 121 12.95 0.42 -0.08
N GLY A 122 11.61 0.51 -0.05
CA GLY A 122 10.87 1.77 0.12
C GLY A 122 10.54 2.47 -1.22
N ASN A 123 9.61 3.42 -1.15
CA ASN A 123 9.01 4.08 -2.33
C ASN A 123 9.45 5.55 -2.49
N CYS A 124 10.57 5.94 -1.86
CA CYS A 124 11.03 7.33 -1.75
C CYS A 124 12.05 7.75 -2.82
N GLY A 125 12.26 6.92 -3.86
CA GLY A 125 13.11 7.25 -5.01
C GLY A 125 12.53 8.35 -5.91
N PRO A 126 13.25 8.78 -6.96
CA PRO A 126 14.49 8.19 -7.49
C PRO A 126 15.79 8.84 -6.97
N THR A 127 15.73 9.70 -5.94
CA THR A 127 16.92 10.38 -5.41
C THR A 127 17.91 9.40 -4.75
N ASN A 128 19.20 9.72 -4.81
CA ASN A 128 20.26 8.95 -4.14
C ASN A 128 20.01 8.88 -2.61
N ALA A 129 20.42 7.76 -1.99
CA ALA A 129 20.28 7.49 -0.55
C ALA A 129 18.83 7.49 -0.01
N SER A 130 17.83 7.22 -0.87
CA SER A 130 16.41 7.13 -0.51
C SER A 130 15.95 5.74 0.00
N LEU A 131 16.83 4.74 0.03
CA LEU A 131 16.49 3.36 0.41
C LEU A 131 16.27 3.20 1.91
N ALA A 132 15.25 2.45 2.28
CA ALA A 132 15.04 1.87 3.61
C ALA A 132 15.74 0.49 3.73
N ASN A 133 15.75 -0.08 4.95
CA ASN A 133 16.16 -1.47 5.20
C ASN A 133 17.56 -1.82 4.67
N VAL A 134 18.56 -1.01 5.03
CA VAL A 134 19.93 -1.08 4.46
C VAL A 134 20.92 -1.94 5.27
N ALA A 135 20.44 -2.73 6.23
CA ALA A 135 21.30 -3.57 7.07
C ALA A 135 21.81 -4.81 6.29
N PRO A 136 23.10 -5.21 6.41
CA PRO A 136 23.69 -6.28 5.57
C PRO A 136 23.07 -7.68 5.67
N TRP A 137 22.26 -7.94 6.71
CA TRP A 137 21.55 -9.20 6.94
C TRP A 137 20.10 -9.19 6.43
N LEU A 138 19.67 -8.12 5.74
CA LEU A 138 18.36 -8.01 5.09
C LEU A 138 18.46 -8.32 3.59
N MET A 139 17.49 -9.06 3.07
CA MET A 139 17.25 -9.14 1.62
C MET A 139 16.39 -7.94 1.20
N THR A 140 17.03 -6.85 0.79
CA THR A 140 16.36 -5.59 0.43
C THR A 140 15.87 -5.62 -1.03
N VAL A 141 14.56 -5.62 -1.22
CA VAL A 141 13.91 -5.84 -2.53
C VAL A 141 13.41 -4.51 -3.13
N GLY A 142 13.94 -4.16 -4.31
CA GLY A 142 13.44 -3.06 -5.13
C GLY A 142 12.25 -3.46 -6.02
N ALA A 143 11.42 -2.49 -6.41
CA ALA A 143 10.29 -2.72 -7.32
C ALA A 143 10.70 -2.59 -8.79
N GLY A 144 10.22 -3.50 -9.64
CA GLY A 144 10.35 -3.45 -11.09
C GLY A 144 8.99 -3.54 -11.80
N THR A 145 8.94 -3.12 -13.06
CA THR A 145 7.74 -3.20 -13.91
C THR A 145 7.63 -4.56 -14.61
N LEU A 146 6.41 -5.05 -14.76
CA LEU A 146 6.08 -6.18 -15.65
C LEU A 146 5.73 -5.67 -17.07
N ASP A 147 5.57 -6.60 -18.00
CA ASP A 147 5.07 -6.39 -19.36
C ASP A 147 3.57 -5.99 -19.42
N ARG A 148 2.77 -6.43 -18.45
CA ARG A 148 1.34 -6.13 -18.34
C ARG A 148 1.07 -4.69 -17.87
N ASP A 149 0.58 -3.86 -18.79
CA ASP A 149 0.00 -2.53 -18.51
C ASP A 149 -1.54 -2.56 -18.41
N PHE A 150 -2.14 -1.47 -17.91
CA PHE A 150 -3.58 -1.23 -17.79
C PHE A 150 -3.99 0.08 -18.51
N PRO A 151 -3.89 0.12 -19.86
CA PRO A 151 -4.09 1.35 -20.62
C PRO A 151 -5.53 1.85 -20.55
N ALA A 152 -5.69 3.16 -20.45
CA ALA A 152 -6.97 3.85 -20.47
C ALA A 152 -6.89 5.09 -21.37
N TYR A 153 -7.85 5.25 -22.27
CA TYR A 153 -7.83 6.30 -23.29
C TYR A 153 -8.82 7.43 -22.98
N ALA A 154 -8.35 8.67 -23.07
CA ALA A 154 -9.19 9.86 -23.01
C ALA A 154 -9.31 10.48 -24.41
N LEU A 155 -10.47 10.27 -25.06
CA LEU A 155 -10.80 10.91 -26.33
C LEU A 155 -11.47 12.26 -26.08
N PHE A 156 -10.89 13.33 -26.63
CA PHE A 156 -11.40 14.69 -26.52
C PHE A 156 -12.30 15.04 -27.71
N GLY A 157 -13.21 16.01 -27.53
CA GLY A 157 -14.17 16.42 -28.57
C GLY A 157 -13.57 17.04 -29.84
N ASN A 158 -12.25 17.30 -29.86
CA ASN A 158 -11.49 17.72 -31.03
C ASN A 158 -10.83 16.53 -31.78
N GLY A 159 -11.12 15.28 -31.38
CA GLY A 159 -10.51 14.07 -31.95
C GLY A 159 -9.14 13.70 -31.39
N THR A 160 -8.55 14.49 -30.47
CA THR A 160 -7.28 14.11 -29.83
C THR A 160 -7.51 13.00 -28.81
N GLN A 161 -6.77 11.90 -28.95
CA GLN A 161 -6.75 10.79 -28.00
C GLN A 161 -5.47 10.87 -27.14
N PHE A 162 -5.63 10.86 -25.82
CA PHE A 162 -4.53 10.72 -24.88
C PHE A 162 -4.53 9.33 -24.26
N THR A 163 -3.35 8.69 -24.22
CA THR A 163 -3.14 7.43 -23.49
C THR A 163 -2.73 7.74 -22.05
N GLY A 164 -3.43 7.11 -21.10
CA GLY A 164 -3.07 7.06 -19.69
C GLY A 164 -3.24 5.63 -19.15
N VAL A 165 -3.29 5.50 -17.83
CA VAL A 165 -3.41 4.20 -17.12
C VAL A 165 -4.56 4.28 -16.13
N SER A 166 -5.37 3.22 -16.01
CA SER A 166 -6.45 3.14 -15.03
C SER A 166 -6.73 1.71 -14.56
N LEU A 167 -6.97 1.56 -13.26
CA LEU A 167 -7.42 0.30 -12.63
C LEU A 167 -8.93 0.30 -12.32
N TYR A 168 -9.71 1.17 -12.99
CA TYR A 168 -11.16 1.23 -12.81
C TYR A 168 -11.85 -0.02 -13.39
N SER A 169 -12.39 -0.86 -12.50
CA SER A 169 -13.03 -2.14 -12.83
C SER A 169 -14.57 -2.08 -12.88
N GLY A 170 -15.17 -0.89 -12.70
CA GLY A 170 -16.62 -0.70 -12.79
C GLY A 170 -17.12 -0.63 -14.23
N THR A 171 -18.44 -0.54 -14.40
CA THR A 171 -19.05 -0.27 -15.72
C THR A 171 -18.56 1.08 -16.25
N GLY A 172 -17.83 1.07 -17.37
CA GLY A 172 -17.38 2.28 -18.05
C GLY A 172 -18.54 3.19 -18.46
N ARG A 173 -18.25 4.48 -18.64
CA ARG A 173 -19.28 5.52 -18.87
C ARG A 173 -20.02 5.45 -20.22
N GLY A 174 -19.58 4.56 -21.11
CA GLY A 174 -19.97 4.50 -22.52
C GLY A 174 -19.47 5.69 -23.34
N ASP A 175 -19.62 5.62 -24.65
CA ASP A 175 -19.03 6.56 -25.62
C ASP A 175 -19.73 7.92 -25.69
N LYS A 176 -20.66 8.20 -24.76
CA LYS A 176 -21.35 9.48 -24.69
C LYS A 176 -20.37 10.56 -24.26
N PRO A 177 -20.20 11.66 -25.01
CA PRO A 177 -19.33 12.77 -24.60
C PRO A 177 -19.84 13.43 -23.32
N VAL A 178 -18.96 14.16 -22.64
CA VAL A 178 -19.25 14.98 -21.47
C VAL A 178 -18.41 16.24 -21.49
N GLY A 179 -18.89 17.28 -20.80
CA GLY A 179 -18.04 18.42 -20.48
C GLY A 179 -16.84 17.97 -19.64
N LEU A 180 -15.65 18.40 -20.03
CA LEU A 180 -14.47 18.41 -19.18
C LEU A 180 -14.44 19.75 -18.43
N VAL A 181 -14.02 19.75 -17.16
CA VAL A 181 -13.78 20.97 -16.38
C VAL A 181 -12.39 20.95 -15.77
N TYR A 182 -11.66 22.05 -15.93
CA TYR A 182 -10.36 22.30 -15.29
C TYR A 182 -10.45 23.61 -14.51
N VAL A 183 -10.44 23.54 -13.18
CA VAL A 183 -10.72 24.70 -12.31
C VAL A 183 -9.40 25.40 -11.95
N LYS A 184 -8.90 26.22 -12.86
CA LYS A 184 -7.72 27.09 -12.63
C LYS A 184 -8.17 28.43 -11.99
N GLY A 185 -8.56 28.37 -10.72
CA GLY A 185 -9.11 29.50 -9.96
C GLY A 185 -8.08 30.32 -9.17
N SER A 186 -8.53 31.44 -8.57
CA SER A 186 -7.67 32.34 -7.77
C SER A 186 -7.21 31.77 -6.42
N HIS A 187 -7.77 30.63 -6.00
CA HIS A 187 -7.26 29.85 -4.88
C HIS A 187 -6.35 28.74 -5.42
N THR A 188 -5.10 28.70 -4.94
CA THR A 188 -3.97 27.92 -5.48
C THR A 188 -4.07 26.39 -5.29
N SER A 189 -5.27 25.87 -5.06
CA SER A 189 -5.57 24.48 -4.72
C SER A 189 -6.76 23.87 -5.46
N CYS A 190 -7.51 24.64 -6.27
CA CYS A 190 -8.64 24.11 -7.05
C CYS A 190 -8.18 23.09 -8.11
N ASN A 191 -7.09 23.37 -8.81
CA ASN A 191 -6.47 22.47 -9.79
C ASN A 191 -5.93 21.18 -9.14
N LEU A 192 -5.55 21.22 -7.86
CA LEU A 192 -5.10 20.05 -7.11
C LEU A 192 -6.25 19.16 -6.61
N CYS A 193 -7.52 19.58 -6.72
CA CYS A 193 -8.68 18.82 -6.25
C CYS A 193 -8.54 18.39 -4.77
N LEU A 194 -8.21 19.35 -3.91
CA LEU A 194 -8.18 19.18 -2.45
C LEU A 194 -9.61 19.14 -1.87
N PRO A 195 -9.82 18.53 -0.69
CA PRO A 195 -11.11 18.57 0.00
C PRO A 195 -11.66 20.00 0.11
N GLY A 196 -12.87 20.21 -0.39
CA GLY A 196 -13.54 21.52 -0.40
C GLY A 196 -13.10 22.50 -1.51
N SER A 197 -12.13 22.18 -2.38
CA SER A 197 -11.66 23.12 -3.42
C SER A 197 -12.43 23.07 -4.76
N LEU A 198 -13.45 22.21 -4.86
CA LEU A 198 -14.30 22.04 -6.05
C LEU A 198 -15.75 22.46 -5.77
N ASP A 199 -16.25 23.44 -6.54
CA ASP A 199 -17.66 23.86 -6.50
C ASP A 199 -18.56 22.85 -7.25
N PRO A 200 -19.58 22.24 -6.60
CA PRO A 200 -20.49 21.29 -7.24
C PRO A 200 -21.30 21.87 -8.41
N SER A 201 -21.53 23.18 -8.48
CA SER A 201 -22.23 23.82 -9.61
C SER A 201 -21.41 23.77 -10.90
N TRP A 202 -20.08 23.78 -10.81
CA TRP A 202 -19.18 23.70 -11.95
C TRP A 202 -18.87 22.25 -12.33
N VAL A 203 -18.84 21.34 -11.36
CA VAL A 203 -18.36 19.96 -11.50
C VAL A 203 -19.46 18.94 -11.82
N ARG A 204 -20.70 19.16 -11.36
CA ARG A 204 -21.79 18.17 -11.47
C ARG A 204 -22.02 17.70 -12.91
N GLY A 205 -21.97 16.39 -13.13
CA GLY A 205 -22.19 15.77 -14.44
C GLY A 205 -20.99 15.82 -15.40
N LYS A 206 -19.84 16.38 -15.00
CA LYS A 206 -18.64 16.56 -15.84
C LYS A 206 -17.48 15.67 -15.41
N ILE A 207 -16.49 15.52 -16.28
CA ILE A 207 -15.18 14.96 -15.92
C ILE A 207 -14.31 16.09 -15.37
N VAL A 208 -13.65 15.86 -14.23
CA VAL A 208 -12.72 16.85 -13.63
C VAL A 208 -11.29 16.54 -14.05
N LEU A 209 -10.57 17.55 -14.55
CA LEU A 209 -9.12 17.49 -14.72
C LEU A 209 -8.45 17.99 -13.43
N CYS A 210 -7.60 17.16 -12.83
CA CYS A 210 -6.86 17.45 -11.60
C CYS A 210 -5.34 17.31 -11.84
N ASP A 211 -4.54 18.16 -11.23
CA ASP A 211 -3.08 18.10 -11.27
C ASP A 211 -2.53 17.17 -10.16
N ARG A 212 -1.50 16.41 -10.49
CA ARG A 212 -0.73 15.60 -9.53
C ARG A 212 0.10 16.51 -8.61
N GLY A 213 -0.03 16.29 -7.30
CA GLY A 213 0.72 16.98 -6.25
C GLY A 213 -0.05 17.05 -4.93
N VAL A 214 0.67 17.31 -3.83
CA VAL A 214 0.17 17.46 -2.45
C VAL A 214 -0.56 16.23 -1.89
N ASN A 215 -1.84 16.03 -2.24
CA ASN A 215 -2.71 15.00 -1.65
C ASN A 215 -2.78 13.71 -2.49
N ALA A 216 -3.36 12.64 -1.92
CA ALA A 216 -3.27 11.30 -2.51
C ALA A 216 -4.04 11.17 -3.84
N ARG A 217 -3.51 10.38 -4.78
CA ARG A 217 -4.13 10.17 -6.12
C ARG A 217 -5.60 9.69 -6.01
N VAL A 218 -5.88 8.83 -5.03
CA VAL A 218 -7.22 8.28 -4.73
C VAL A 218 -8.14 9.32 -4.09
N GLU A 219 -7.58 10.17 -3.20
CA GLU A 219 -8.33 11.21 -2.49
C GLU A 219 -8.87 12.27 -3.45
N LYS A 220 -8.06 12.73 -4.42
CA LYS A 220 -8.51 13.62 -5.51
C LYS A 220 -9.73 13.03 -6.25
N GLY A 221 -9.69 11.73 -6.55
CA GLY A 221 -10.79 11.01 -7.19
C GLY A 221 -12.05 10.95 -6.33
N ARG A 222 -11.88 10.79 -5.00
CA ARG A 222 -12.97 10.91 -4.03
C ARG A 222 -13.56 12.32 -4.01
N VAL A 223 -12.74 13.37 -3.93
CA VAL A 223 -13.20 14.77 -3.94
C VAL A 223 -13.97 15.10 -5.21
N ALA A 224 -13.47 14.68 -6.38
CA ALA A 224 -14.16 14.87 -7.67
C ALA A 224 -15.53 14.16 -7.71
N ARG A 225 -15.62 12.93 -7.21
CA ARG A 225 -16.89 12.17 -7.10
C ARG A 225 -17.86 12.81 -6.10
N ASP A 226 -17.37 13.16 -4.91
CA ASP A 226 -18.18 13.69 -3.81
C ASP A 226 -18.71 15.11 -4.14
N ALA A 227 -18.03 15.86 -5.03
CA ALA A 227 -18.53 17.09 -5.68
C ALA A 227 -19.52 16.86 -6.86
N GLY A 228 -19.86 15.61 -7.18
CA GLY A 228 -20.82 15.24 -8.24
C GLY A 228 -20.23 15.05 -9.64
N GLY A 229 -18.91 14.96 -9.78
CA GLY A 229 -18.23 14.66 -11.04
C GLY A 229 -18.44 13.20 -11.46
N VAL A 230 -18.54 12.95 -12.77
CA VAL A 230 -18.79 11.61 -13.35
C VAL A 230 -17.49 10.90 -13.79
N GLY A 231 -16.35 11.47 -13.45
CA GLY A 231 -15.01 10.94 -13.73
C GLY A 231 -13.92 11.95 -13.38
N MET A 232 -12.68 11.49 -13.31
CA MET A 232 -11.50 12.32 -13.09
C MET A 232 -10.39 11.92 -14.06
N ILE A 233 -9.69 12.90 -14.62
CA ILE A 233 -8.40 12.73 -15.29
C ILE A 233 -7.33 13.35 -14.38
N LEU A 234 -6.26 12.60 -14.08
CA LEU A 234 -5.14 13.08 -13.28
C LEU A 234 -3.94 13.39 -14.19
N ALA A 235 -3.59 14.66 -14.34
CA ALA A 235 -2.43 15.10 -15.12
C ALA A 235 -1.13 14.99 -14.32
N ASN A 236 -0.09 14.38 -14.91
CA ASN A 236 1.28 14.50 -14.42
C ASN A 236 1.85 15.86 -14.84
N THR A 237 2.19 16.70 -13.88
CA THR A 237 2.94 17.95 -14.08
C THR A 237 4.43 17.65 -14.30
N GLU A 238 5.21 18.59 -14.85
CA GLU A 238 6.61 18.31 -15.21
C GLU A 238 7.49 17.97 -14.00
N GLY A 239 7.27 18.62 -12.85
CA GLY A 239 7.92 18.29 -11.58
C GLY A 239 7.46 16.96 -10.94
N ALA A 240 6.48 16.27 -11.53
CA ALA A 240 5.91 15.03 -11.01
C ALA A 240 6.25 13.78 -11.84
N ARG A 241 7.26 13.87 -12.73
CA ARG A 241 7.75 12.75 -13.56
C ARG A 241 8.61 11.70 -12.83
N GLY A 242 8.81 11.86 -11.52
CA GLY A 242 9.35 10.81 -10.63
C GLY A 242 8.27 10.30 -9.66
N GLY A 243 8.09 8.97 -9.60
CA GLY A 243 7.19 8.26 -8.65
C GLY A 243 5.95 7.62 -9.26
#